data_AF-A0A1Y3YQI8-F1
#
_entry.id   AF-A0A1Y3YQI8-F1
#
_cell.length_a   1.000
_cell.length_b   1.000
_cell.length_c   1.000
_cell.angle_alpha   90.00
_cell.angle_beta   90.00
_cell.angle_gamma   90.00
#
_symmetry.space_group_name_H-M   'P 1'
#
loop_
_entity.id
_entity.type
_entity.pdbx_description
1 polymer ?
#
loop_
_entity_poly.entity_id
_entity_poly.type
_entity_poly.pdbx_seq_one_letter_code
_entity_poly.pdbx_strand_id
1 'polypeptide(L)'
;MPSTTFDVTPEELETSATKIESKTGEFTKAYTSIYTAVSDLRVTYKGEASDTFNQRIEGYKNDFTAAEKALKNYVQFLREYAKKIKSTEDDIKSKASSLSVGQ
;
A
#
# COMPACT_ATOMS: atom_id res chain seq x y z
N MET A 1 -15.50 -5.17 -31.80
CA MET A 1 -14.38 -4.61 -31.03
C MET A 1 -14.39 -5.27 -29.67
N PRO A 2 -13.26 -5.72 -29.11
CA PRO A 2 -13.27 -6.22 -27.74
C PRO A 2 -13.64 -5.05 -26.83
N SER A 3 -14.80 -5.13 -26.19
CA SER A 3 -15.16 -4.21 -25.13
C SER A 3 -14.22 -4.50 -23.96
N THR A 4 -13.26 -3.61 -23.71
CA THR A 4 -12.47 -3.65 -22.49
C THR A 4 -13.41 -3.26 -21.35
N THR A 5 -14.22 -4.21 -20.88
CA THR A 5 -15.01 -4.03 -19.66
C THR A 5 -14.02 -3.97 -18.52
N PHE A 6 -13.76 -2.77 -18.02
CA PHE A 6 -13.03 -2.59 -16.77
C PHE A 6 -13.93 -3.12 -15.65
N ASP A 7 -13.70 -4.37 -15.21
CA ASP A 7 -14.44 -5.01 -14.08
C ASP A 7 -14.26 -4.27 -12.75
N VAL A 8 -13.35 -3.30 -12.69
CA VAL A 8 -13.03 -2.50 -11.50
C VAL A 8 -12.95 -1.03 -11.92
N THR A 9 -13.72 -0.17 -11.27
CA THR A 9 -13.71 1.27 -11.53
C THR A 9 -12.45 1.93 -10.94
N PRO A 10 -11.99 3.05 -11.51
CA PRO A 10 -10.92 3.85 -10.90
C PRO A 10 -11.19 4.21 -9.43
N GLU A 11 -12.45 4.49 -9.10
CA GLU A 11 -12.89 4.83 -7.74
C GLU A 11 -12.74 3.66 -6.76
N GLU A 12 -13.05 2.44 -7.19
CA GLU A 12 -12.85 1.22 -6.40
C GLU A 12 -11.37 0.92 -6.17
N LEU A 13 -10.52 1.18 -7.17
CA LEU A 13 -9.06 1.05 -7.05
C LEU A 13 -8.49 2.06 -6.06
N GLU A 14 -8.90 3.33 -6.13
CA GLU A 14 -8.50 4.38 -5.17
C GLU A 14 -9.00 4.09 -3.74
N THR A 15 -10.23 3.58 -3.63
CA THR A 15 -10.78 3.15 -2.34
C THR A 15 -9.97 2.00 -1.74
N SER A 16 -9.61 1.02 -2.56
CA SER A 16 -8.79 -0.12 -2.14
C SER A 16 -7.37 0.32 -1.76
N ALA A 17 -6.76 1.20 -2.54
CA ALA A 17 -5.46 1.79 -2.25
C ALA A 17 -5.46 2.52 -0.90
N THR A 18 -6.49 3.33 -0.64
CA THR A 18 -6.66 4.05 0.64
C THR A 18 -6.82 3.09 1.83
N LYS A 19 -7.61 2.03 1.68
CA LYS A 19 -7.77 1.00 2.73
C LYS A 19 -6.44 0.31 3.05
N ILE A 20 -5.68 -0.04 2.02
CA ILE A 20 -4.37 -0.70 2.19
C ILE A 20 -3.37 0.27 2.83
N GLU A 21 -3.35 1.52 2.40
CA GLU A 21 -2.50 2.57 2.98
C GLU A 21 -2.79 2.77 4.48
N SER A 22 -4.07 2.83 4.88
CA SER A 22 -4.47 2.91 6.29
C SER A 22 -3.97 1.71 7.09
N LYS A 23 -4.21 0.48 6.59
CA LYS A 23 -3.77 -0.76 7.26
C LYS A 23 -2.25 -0.86 7.33
N THR A 24 -1.55 -0.36 6.32
CA THR A 24 -0.09 -0.29 6.31
C THR A 24 0.39 0.66 7.41
N GLY A 25 -0.26 1.82 7.58
CA GLY A 25 0.03 2.74 8.68
C GLY A 25 -0.21 2.13 10.07
N GLU A 26 -1.30 1.38 10.26
CA GLU A 26 -1.57 0.63 11.49
C GLU A 26 -0.49 -0.42 11.76
N PHE A 27 -0.12 -1.20 10.73
CA PHE A 27 0.95 -2.18 10.79
C PHE A 27 2.29 -1.55 11.18
N THR A 28 2.65 -0.42 10.55
CA THR A 28 3.88 0.32 10.86
C THR A 28 3.92 0.80 12.30
N LYS A 29 2.81 1.33 12.81
CA LYS A 29 2.68 1.73 14.21
C LYS A 29 2.84 0.54 15.16
N ALA A 30 2.21 -0.59 14.84
CA ALA A 30 2.23 -1.80 15.67
C ALA A 30 3.64 -2.40 15.79
N TYR A 31 4.38 -2.59 14.70
CA TYR A 31 5.73 -3.13 14.83
C TYR A 31 6.69 -2.12 15.46
N THR A 32 6.50 -0.82 15.23
CA THR A 32 7.32 0.22 15.88
C THR A 32 7.11 0.21 17.39
N SER A 33 5.88 0.06 17.88
CA SER A 33 5.60 -0.02 19.32
C SER A 33 6.21 -1.26 19.97
N ILE A 34 6.25 -2.39 19.25
CA ILE A 34 6.97 -3.60 19.69
C ILE A 34 8.45 -3.27 19.90
N TYR A 35 9.11 -2.63 18.94
CA TYR A 35 10.54 -2.27 19.08
C TYR A 35 10.79 -1.29 20.22
N THR A 36 9.90 -0.31 20.43
CA THR A 36 10.00 0.59 21.60
C THR A 36 9.90 -0.19 22.91
N ALA A 37 8.88 -1.03 23.06
CA ALA A 37 8.68 -1.83 24.27
C ALA A 37 9.86 -2.79 24.55
N VAL A 38 10.45 -3.35 23.50
CA VAL A 38 11.65 -4.22 23.57
C VAL A 38 12.87 -3.42 24.01
N SER A 39 13.05 -2.21 23.48
CA SER A 39 14.11 -1.29 23.90
C SER A 39 13.97 -0.92 25.38
N ASP A 40 12.75 -0.62 25.83
CA ASP A 40 12.47 -0.30 27.24
C ASP A 40 12.73 -1.49 28.15
N LEU A 41 12.29 -2.69 27.76
CA LEU A 41 12.53 -3.94 28.50
C LEU A 41 14.03 -4.20 28.68
N ARG A 42 14.85 -3.94 27.66
CA ARG A 42 16.31 -4.11 27.72
C ARG A 42 16.98 -3.22 28.78
N VAL A 43 16.41 -2.05 29.07
CA VAL A 43 16.92 -1.15 30.11
C VAL A 43 16.66 -1.72 31.50
N THR A 44 15.46 -2.25 31.72
CA THR A 44 14.98 -2.71 33.04
C THR A 44 15.38 -4.15 33.36
N TYR A 45 15.39 -5.05 32.37
CA TYR A 45 15.69 -6.47 32.53
C TYR A 45 16.97 -6.83 31.79
N LYS A 46 18.07 -7.01 32.55
CA LYS A 46 19.40 -7.35 32.03
C LYS A 46 19.70 -8.82 32.28
N GLY A 47 20.14 -9.52 31.24
CA GLY A 47 20.53 -10.94 31.32
C GLY A 47 20.42 -11.64 29.96
N GLU A 48 20.98 -12.83 29.87
CA GLU A 48 21.09 -13.61 28.61
C GLU A 48 19.73 -13.92 27.96
N ALA A 49 18.69 -14.13 28.77
CA ALA A 49 17.32 -14.33 28.27
C ALA A 49 16.76 -13.05 27.62
N SER A 50 17.04 -11.87 28.19
CA SER A 50 16.68 -10.57 27.61
C SER A 50 17.38 -10.35 26.28
N ASP A 51 18.69 -10.60 26.23
CA ASP A 51 19.50 -10.46 25.03
C ASP A 51 19.01 -11.38 23.90
N THR A 52 18.70 -12.63 24.23
CA THR A 52 18.14 -13.61 23.28
C THR A 52 16.79 -13.13 22.74
N PHE A 53 15.89 -12.66 23.60
CA PHE A 53 14.58 -12.15 23.18
C PHE A 53 14.71 -10.93 22.26
N ASN A 54 15.57 -9.98 22.63
CA ASN A 54 15.82 -8.76 21.85
C ASN A 54 16.37 -9.09 20.46
N GLN A 55 17.36 -9.99 20.37
CA GLN A 55 17.92 -10.44 19.09
C GLN A 55 16.87 -11.08 18.18
N ARG A 56 15.95 -11.88 18.74
CA ARG A 56 14.87 -12.50 17.95
C ARG A 56 13.93 -11.45 17.37
N ILE A 57 13.56 -10.43 18.15
CA ILE A 57 12.69 -9.35 17.67
C ILE A 57 13.39 -8.47 16.64
N GLU A 58 14.67 -8.14 16.86
CA GLU A 58 15.48 -7.41 15.86
C GLU A 58 15.57 -8.16 14.53
N GLY A 59 15.62 -9.49 14.55
CA GLY A 59 15.63 -10.32 13.35
C GLY A 59 14.42 -10.10 12.42
N TYR A 60 13.23 -9.82 12.96
CA TYR A 60 12.02 -9.57 12.17
C TYR A 60 11.98 -8.17 11.53
N LYS A 61 12.92 -7.28 11.86
CA LYS A 61 12.88 -5.88 11.40
C LYS A 61 12.95 -5.78 9.88
N ASN A 62 13.77 -6.63 9.28
CA ASN A 62 13.92 -6.70 7.83
C ASN A 62 12.62 -7.15 7.18
N ASP A 63 11.95 -8.16 7.74
CA ASP A 63 10.70 -8.69 7.21
C ASP A 63 9.56 -7.67 7.31
N PHE A 64 9.43 -6.98 8.45
CA PHE A 64 8.41 -5.94 8.62
C PHE A 64 8.64 -4.76 7.67
N THR A 65 9.90 -4.33 7.49
CA THR A 65 10.24 -3.25 6.57
C THR A 65 10.00 -3.67 5.11
N ALA A 66 10.31 -4.92 4.75
CA ALA A 66 10.05 -5.47 3.43
C ALA A 66 8.53 -5.54 3.15
N ALA A 67 7.74 -5.99 4.12
CA ALA A 67 6.28 -6.02 4.03
C ALA A 67 5.69 -4.62 3.88
N GLU A 68 6.13 -3.65 4.68
CA GLU A 68 5.71 -2.26 4.55
C GLU A 68 6.00 -1.71 3.14
N LYS A 69 7.22 -1.96 2.63
CA LYS A 69 7.61 -1.53 1.29
C LYS A 69 6.75 -2.18 0.20
N ALA A 70 6.49 -3.48 0.31
CA ALA A 70 5.64 -4.20 -0.64
C ALA A 70 4.21 -3.63 -0.67
N LEU A 71 3.62 -3.36 0.50
CA LEU A 71 2.29 -2.77 0.60
C LEU A 71 2.24 -1.36 0.01
N LYS A 72 3.24 -0.52 0.29
CA LYS A 72 3.35 0.84 -0.30
C LYS A 72 3.48 0.80 -1.82
N ASN A 73 4.29 -0.11 -2.35
CA ASN A 73 4.43 -0.28 -3.80
C ASN A 73 3.11 -0.73 -4.43
N TYR A 74 2.35 -1.60 -3.77
CA TYR A 74 1.05 -2.04 -4.26
C TYR A 74 0.01 -0.92 -4.25
N VAL A 75 0.01 -0.06 -3.22
CA VAL A 75 -0.82 1.17 -3.19
C VAL A 75 -0.49 2.08 -4.37
N GLN A 76 0.80 2.29 -4.68
CA GLN A 76 1.22 3.09 -5.84
C GLN A 76 0.72 2.48 -7.16
N PHE A 77 0.88 1.16 -7.32
CA PHE A 77 0.40 0.44 -8.49
C PHE A 77 -1.11 0.63 -8.71
N LEU A 78 -1.93 0.52 -7.65
CA LEU A 78 -3.38 0.71 -7.74
C LEU A 78 -3.74 2.13 -8.20
N ARG A 79 -3.08 3.16 -7.65
CA ARG A 79 -3.29 4.57 -8.01
C ARG A 79 -2.88 4.85 -9.46
N GLU A 80 -1.73 4.33 -9.89
CA GLU A 80 -1.27 4.46 -11.28
C GLU A 80 -2.22 3.78 -12.26
N TYR A 81 -2.72 2.60 -11.90
CA TYR A 81 -3.67 1.87 -12.72
C TYR A 81 -5.00 2.63 -12.84
N ALA A 82 -5.54 3.15 -11.73
CA ALA A 82 -6.74 3.99 -11.73
C ALA A 82 -6.57 5.23 -12.62
N LYS A 83 -5.42 5.92 -12.52
CA LYS A 83 -5.08 7.08 -13.37
C LYS A 83 -5.05 6.72 -14.86
N LYS A 84 -4.48 5.56 -15.20
CA LYS A 84 -4.39 5.09 -16.60
C LYS A 84 -5.77 4.81 -17.19
N ILE A 85 -6.68 4.22 -16.41
CA ILE A 85 -8.07 4.01 -16.84
C ILE A 85 -8.74 5.37 -17.11
N LYS A 86 -8.66 6.31 -16.16
CA LYS A 86 -9.25 7.67 -16.33
C LYS A 86 -8.72 8.38 -17.58
N SER A 87 -7.41 8.37 -17.77
CA SER A 87 -6.78 8.96 -18.96
C SER A 87 -7.28 8.32 -20.27
N THR A 88 -7.49 6.99 -20.27
CA THR A 88 -7.99 6.28 -21.45
C THR A 88 -9.44 6.67 -21.75
N GLU A 89 -10.28 6.78 -20.74
CA GLU A 89 -11.68 7.24 -20.87
C GLU A 89 -11.75 8.69 -21.37
N ASP A 90 -10.92 9.58 -20.83
CA ASP A 90 -10.84 10.98 -21.27
C ASP A 90 -10.41 11.09 -22.74
N ASP A 91 -9.43 10.28 -23.17
CA ASP A 91 -8.99 10.22 -24.57
C ASP A 91 -10.10 9.72 -25.50
N ILE A 92 -10.85 8.70 -25.09
CA ILE A 92 -12.00 8.17 -25.85
C ILE A 92 -13.09 9.24 -25.95
N LYS A 93 -13.42 9.92 -24.84
CA LYS A 93 -14.40 11.00 -24.79
C LYS A 93 -14.01 12.17 -25.69
N SER A 94 -12.74 12.55 -25.69
CA SER A 94 -12.21 13.61 -26.55
C SER A 94 -12.36 13.25 -28.03
N LYS A 95 -11.97 12.02 -28.40
CA LYS A 95 -12.14 11.50 -29.77
C LYS A 95 -13.61 11.40 -30.17
N ALA A 96 -14.50 11.01 -29.27
CA ALA A 96 -15.93 10.95 -29.54
C ALA A 96 -16.53 12.36 -29.74
N SER A 97 -16.07 13.33 -28.95
CA SER A 97 -16.55 14.72 -29.02
C SER A 97 -16.09 15.46 -30.28
N SER A 98 -15.05 14.97 -30.96
CA SER A 98 -14.59 15.51 -32.25
C SER A 98 -15.30 14.90 -33.46
N LEU A 99 -16.16 13.89 -33.25
CA LEU A 99 -16.97 13.33 -34.31
C LEU A 99 -18.07 14.31 -34.72
N SER A 100 -18.34 14.39 -36.02
CA SER A 100 -19.47 15.18 -36.54
C SER A 100 -20.79 14.65 -35.98
N VAL A 101 -21.64 15.54 -35.47
CA VAL A 101 -22.97 15.20 -34.98
C VAL A 101 -24.02 15.10 -36.10
N GLY A 102 -23.62 15.28 -37.36
CA GLY A 102 -24.53 15.38 -38.51
C GLY A 102 -25.27 16.73 -38.50
N GLN A 103 -25.25 17.43 -39.63
CA GLN A 103 -26.18 18.53 -39.91
C GLN A 103 -27.24 18.04 -40.89
#